data_AF-A0A431Q2B2-F1
#
_entry.id   AF-A0A431Q2B2-F1
#
_cell.length_a   1.000
_cell.length_b   1.000
_cell.length_c   1.000
_cell.angle_alpha   90.00
_cell.angle_beta   90.00
_cell.angle_gamma   90.00
#
_symmetry.space_group_name_H-M   'P 1'
#
loop_
_entity.id
_entity.type
_entity.pdbx_description
1 polymer ?
#
loop_
_entity_poly.entity_id
_entity_poly.type
_entity_poly.pdbx_seq_one_letter_code
_entity_poly.pdbx_strand_id
1 'polypeptide(L)'
;AKKNVEDALVASPDITCMVGFYSYNTPRIYEALRDAGKLGQITVVGFDDDPITLGGVKEGTIAATVVQQPFEWAYQGMKLMAAYLKGDKSGIPANGLIIIPTKIIGKDDVDAYAANLKAMAGK
;
A
#
# COMPACT_ATOMS: atom_id res chain seq x y z
N ALA A 1 -15.39 -2.42 9.86
CA ALA A 1 -15.07 -1.53 8.73
C ALA A 1 -16.14 -1.53 7.65
N LYS A 2 -16.58 -2.69 7.10
CA LYS A 2 -17.59 -2.73 6.02
C LYS A 2 -18.87 -1.92 6.32
N LYS A 3 -19.46 -2.11 7.50
CA LYS A 3 -20.63 -1.34 7.95
C LYS A 3 -20.41 0.18 7.89
N ASN A 4 -19.24 0.69 8.24
CA ASN A 4 -18.95 2.12 8.17
C ASN A 4 -18.97 2.64 6.72
N VAL A 5 -18.59 1.80 5.75
CA VAL A 5 -18.66 2.15 4.33
C VAL A 5 -20.11 2.20 3.86
N GLU A 6 -20.91 1.21 4.26
CA GLU A 6 -22.35 1.16 3.97
C GLU A 6 -23.08 2.37 4.56
N ASP A 7 -22.81 2.69 5.84
CA ASP A 7 -23.37 3.86 6.53
C ASP A 7 -22.94 5.17 5.84
N ALA A 8 -21.68 5.28 5.40
CA ALA A 8 -21.18 6.46 4.68
C ALA A 8 -21.85 6.64 3.31
N LEU A 9 -22.08 5.56 2.56
CA LEU A 9 -22.78 5.62 1.27
C LEU A 9 -24.22 6.11 1.42
N VAL A 10 -24.88 5.78 2.54
CA VAL A 10 -26.23 6.26 2.85
C VAL A 10 -26.20 7.73 3.31
N ALA A 11 -25.26 8.08 4.18
CA ALA A 11 -25.16 9.42 4.76
C ALA A 11 -24.64 10.47 3.77
N SER A 12 -23.86 10.07 2.78
CA SER A 12 -23.20 10.96 1.82
C SER A 12 -23.22 10.34 0.42
N PRO A 13 -24.35 10.45 -0.31
CA PRO A 13 -24.53 9.84 -1.62
C PRO A 13 -23.64 10.44 -2.72
N ASP A 14 -23.02 11.59 -2.45
CA ASP A 14 -22.09 12.33 -3.31
C ASP A 14 -20.61 11.98 -3.07
N ILE A 15 -20.30 11.00 -2.21
CA ILE A 15 -18.93 10.52 -2.05
C ILE A 15 -18.36 10.07 -3.39
N THR A 16 -17.19 10.64 -3.73
CA THR A 16 -16.44 10.30 -4.95
C THR A 16 -15.14 9.53 -4.65
N CYS A 17 -14.68 9.50 -3.40
CA CYS A 17 -13.44 8.84 -3.02
C CYS A 17 -13.51 8.20 -1.62
N MET A 18 -12.89 7.03 -1.47
CA MET A 18 -12.72 6.33 -0.20
C MET A 18 -11.26 5.88 -0.02
N VAL A 19 -10.72 6.07 1.18
CA VAL A 19 -9.33 5.73 1.50
C VAL A 19 -9.27 4.68 2.60
N GLY A 20 -8.60 3.56 2.33
CA GLY A 20 -8.33 2.52 3.33
C GLY A 20 -6.98 2.73 3.99
N PHE A 21 -6.95 3.24 5.23
CA PHE A 21 -5.71 3.60 5.94
C PHE A 21 -4.90 2.40 6.43
N TYR A 22 -5.56 1.28 6.72
CA TYR A 22 -4.89 0.03 7.09
C TYR A 22 -5.21 -1.05 6.06
N SER A 23 -4.29 -2.01 5.90
CA SER A 23 -4.43 -3.18 5.01
C SER A 23 -5.85 -3.79 4.97
N TYR A 24 -6.49 -3.96 6.13
CA TYR A 24 -7.82 -4.57 6.24
C TYR A 24 -9.00 -3.64 5.86
N ASN A 25 -8.78 -2.35 5.63
CA ASN A 25 -9.84 -1.40 5.28
C ASN A 25 -10.21 -1.47 3.80
N THR A 26 -9.21 -1.46 2.91
CA THR A 26 -9.44 -1.45 1.47
C THR A 26 -10.26 -2.66 0.98
N PRO A 27 -10.02 -3.90 1.46
CA PRO A 27 -10.88 -5.03 1.13
C PRO A 27 -12.34 -4.84 1.56
N ARG A 28 -12.58 -4.12 2.67
CA ARG A 28 -13.94 -3.86 3.18
C ARG A 28 -14.64 -2.76 2.40
N ILE A 29 -13.89 -1.78 1.90
CA ILE A 29 -14.39 -0.79 0.94
C ILE A 29 -14.78 -1.51 -0.37
N TYR A 30 -13.89 -2.34 -0.90
CA TYR A 30 -14.15 -3.13 -2.11
C TYR A 30 -15.41 -3.99 -1.98
N GLU A 31 -15.53 -4.76 -0.89
CA GLU A 31 -16.72 -5.60 -0.64
C GLU A 31 -18.01 -4.78 -0.57
N ALA A 32 -18.02 -3.66 0.17
CA ALA A 32 -19.21 -2.81 0.28
C ALA A 32 -19.61 -2.19 -1.06
N LEU A 33 -18.64 -1.69 -1.84
CA LEU A 33 -18.91 -1.13 -3.17
C LEU A 33 -19.36 -2.19 -4.18
N ARG A 34 -18.81 -3.41 -4.10
CA ARG A 34 -19.26 -4.54 -4.92
C ARG A 34 -20.71 -4.88 -4.62
N ASP A 35 -21.04 -5.05 -3.35
CA ASP A 35 -22.39 -5.44 -2.92
C ASP A 35 -23.41 -4.31 -3.21
N ALA A 36 -22.98 -3.04 -3.20
CA ALA A 36 -23.79 -1.89 -3.60
C ALA A 36 -23.84 -1.63 -5.12
N GLY A 37 -23.14 -2.43 -5.95
CA GLY A 37 -23.07 -2.21 -7.40
C GLY A 37 -22.37 -0.90 -7.79
N LYS A 38 -21.47 -0.38 -6.95
CA LYS A 38 -20.77 0.91 -7.08
C LYS A 38 -19.28 0.79 -7.39
N LEU A 39 -18.76 -0.41 -7.68
CA LEU A 39 -17.37 -0.57 -8.13
C LEU A 39 -17.11 0.27 -9.38
N GLY A 40 -15.95 0.92 -9.43
CA GLY A 40 -15.55 1.80 -10.53
C GLY A 40 -16.27 3.16 -10.58
N GLN A 41 -17.30 3.39 -9.76
CA GLN A 41 -18.00 4.68 -9.66
C GLN A 41 -17.39 5.60 -8.60
N ILE A 42 -16.79 5.00 -7.56
CA ILE A 42 -16.13 5.70 -6.46
C ILE A 42 -14.65 5.35 -6.51
N THR A 43 -13.78 6.37 -6.50
CA THR A 43 -12.33 6.16 -6.44
C THR A 43 -11.97 5.51 -5.11
N VAL A 44 -11.18 4.44 -5.16
CA VAL A 44 -10.64 3.79 -3.95
C VAL A 44 -9.13 3.88 -3.97
N VAL A 45 -8.55 4.34 -2.87
CA VAL A 45 -7.09 4.32 -2.64
C VAL A 45 -6.80 3.52 -1.37
N GLY A 46 -5.81 2.63 -1.43
CA GLY A 46 -5.43 1.79 -0.32
C GLY A 46 -4.06 2.11 0.28
N PHE A 47 -3.81 1.48 1.42
CA PHE A 47 -2.48 1.23 1.95
C PHE A 47 -2.25 -0.28 2.03
N ASP A 48 -0.98 -0.66 2.00
CA ASP A 48 -0.48 -2.04 2.06
C ASP A 48 -0.87 -2.89 0.84
N ASP A 49 -0.42 -4.15 0.85
CA ASP A 49 -0.39 -5.07 -0.29
C ASP A 49 -1.31 -6.29 -0.11
N ASP A 50 -2.45 -6.10 0.57
CA ASP A 50 -3.46 -7.16 0.71
C ASP A 50 -3.86 -7.73 -0.67
N PRO A 51 -4.00 -9.06 -0.83
CA PRO A 51 -4.30 -9.67 -2.12
C PRO A 51 -5.58 -9.14 -2.80
N ILE A 52 -6.62 -8.80 -2.04
CA ILE A 52 -7.85 -8.19 -2.59
C ILE A 52 -7.55 -6.78 -3.07
N THR A 53 -6.72 -6.02 -2.34
CA THR A 53 -6.29 -4.68 -2.74
C THR A 53 -5.49 -4.73 -4.05
N LEU A 54 -4.48 -5.59 -4.15
CA LEU A 54 -3.69 -5.75 -5.37
C LEU A 54 -4.55 -6.26 -6.54
N GLY A 55 -5.47 -7.19 -6.28
CA GLY A 55 -6.45 -7.65 -7.25
C GLY A 55 -7.33 -6.52 -7.78
N GLY A 56 -7.87 -5.68 -6.89
CA GLY A 56 -8.68 -4.53 -7.28
C GLY A 56 -7.88 -3.46 -8.04
N VAL A 57 -6.60 -3.25 -7.71
CA VAL A 57 -5.70 -2.38 -8.49
C VAL A 57 -5.51 -2.93 -9.91
N LYS A 58 -5.26 -4.24 -10.02
CA LYS A 58 -5.13 -4.92 -11.31
C LYS A 58 -6.40 -4.84 -12.15
N GLU A 59 -7.56 -5.03 -11.53
CA GLU A 59 -8.86 -4.92 -12.19
C GLU A 59 -9.23 -3.48 -12.53
N GLY A 60 -8.63 -2.49 -11.86
CA GLY A 60 -8.94 -1.06 -12.01
C GLY A 60 -10.15 -0.61 -11.17
N THR A 61 -10.59 -1.44 -10.22
CA THR A 61 -11.65 -1.08 -9.25
C THR A 61 -11.08 -0.34 -8.04
N ILE A 62 -9.76 -0.41 -7.82
CA ILE A 62 -8.97 0.40 -6.89
C ILE A 62 -7.95 1.17 -7.71
N ALA A 63 -7.79 2.47 -7.45
CA ALA A 63 -6.93 3.33 -8.25
C ALA A 63 -5.44 3.03 -8.01
N ALA A 64 -5.06 2.90 -6.73
CA ALA A 64 -3.70 2.58 -6.31
C ALA A 64 -3.67 2.13 -4.85
N THR A 65 -2.54 1.56 -4.43
CA THR A 65 -2.22 1.37 -3.01
C THR A 65 -0.80 1.86 -2.70
N VAL A 66 -0.58 2.35 -1.48
CA VAL A 66 0.74 2.76 -0.99
C VAL A 66 1.35 1.65 -0.15
N VAL A 67 2.53 1.16 -0.53
CA VAL A 67 3.21 0.04 0.14
C VAL A 67 4.56 0.47 0.72
N GLN A 68 4.97 -0.22 1.78
CA GLN A 68 6.30 -0.06 2.39
C GLN A 68 7.35 -0.91 1.65
N GLN A 69 8.63 -0.68 1.98
CA GLN A 69 9.75 -1.45 1.42
C GLN A 69 10.60 -2.09 2.52
N PRO A 70 10.11 -3.15 3.21
CA PRO A 70 10.84 -3.79 4.31
C PRO A 70 12.22 -4.34 3.90
N PHE A 71 12.35 -4.81 2.65
CA PHE A 71 13.65 -5.24 2.11
C PHE A 71 14.67 -4.10 2.12
N GLU A 72 14.29 -2.90 1.65
CA GLU A 72 15.18 -1.74 1.64
C GLU A 72 15.52 -1.27 3.06
N TRP A 73 14.59 -1.38 4.00
CA TRP A 73 14.88 -1.07 5.41
C TRP A 73 16.04 -1.93 5.93
N ALA A 74 15.96 -3.24 5.70
CA ALA A 74 17.01 -4.18 6.09
C ALA A 74 18.31 -3.95 5.31
N TYR A 75 18.23 -3.86 3.98
CA TYR A 75 19.40 -3.72 3.12
C TYR A 75 20.18 -2.43 3.42
N GLN A 76 19.51 -1.28 3.43
CA GLN A 76 20.15 0.00 3.71
C GLN A 76 20.63 0.09 5.16
N GLY A 77 19.85 -0.43 6.11
CA GLY A 77 20.23 -0.48 7.52
C GLY A 77 21.50 -1.29 7.77
N MET A 78 21.60 -2.49 7.18
CA MET A 78 22.79 -3.34 7.30
C MET A 78 24.00 -2.72 6.60
N LYS A 79 23.81 -2.08 5.45
CA LYS A 79 24.88 -1.36 4.74
C LYS A 79 25.42 -0.20 5.58
N LEU A 80 24.54 0.59 6.19
CA LEU A 80 24.92 1.68 7.09
C LEU A 80 25.67 1.15 8.32
N MET A 81 25.20 0.07 8.93
CA MET A 81 25.86 -0.56 10.06
C MET A 81 27.27 -1.04 9.72
N ALA A 82 27.46 -1.66 8.55
CA ALA A 82 28.78 -2.10 8.09
C ALA A 82 29.74 -0.93 7.85
N ALA A 83 29.27 0.19 7.29
CA ALA A 83 30.06 1.40 7.11
C ALA A 83 30.47 2.00 8.47
N TYR A 84 29.52 2.07 9.40
CA TYR A 84 29.76 2.56 10.76
C TYR A 84 30.86 1.76 11.48
N LEU A 85 30.80 0.42 11.39
CA LEU A 85 31.81 -0.47 12.00
C LEU A 85 33.21 -0.32 11.36
N LYS A 86 33.28 0.16 10.11
CA LYS A 86 34.54 0.49 9.43
C LYS A 86 35.03 1.92 9.71
N GLY A 87 34.34 2.66 10.59
CA GLY A 87 34.70 4.01 10.98
C GLY A 87 34.05 5.12 10.17
N ASP A 88 33.28 4.80 9.12
CA ASP A 88 32.55 5.78 8.34
C ASP A 88 31.17 6.06 8.96
N LYS A 89 31.05 7.23 9.60
CA LYS A 89 29.81 7.70 10.23
C LYS A 89 29.06 8.72 9.37
N SER A 90 29.56 9.05 8.19
CA SER A 90 29.01 10.11 7.33
C SER A 90 27.59 9.81 6.84
N GLY A 91 27.20 8.54 6.81
CA GLY A 91 25.86 8.10 6.43
C GLY A 91 24.77 8.32 7.48
N ILE A 92 25.10 8.75 8.71
CA ILE A 92 24.11 9.03 9.75
C ILE A 92 23.74 10.52 9.72
N PRO A 93 22.48 10.88 9.41
CA PRO A 93 22.06 12.28 9.38
C PRO A 93 21.99 12.87 10.80
N ALA A 94 22.11 14.20 10.92
CA ALA A 94 22.14 14.90 12.20
C ALA A 94 20.87 14.71 13.05
N ASN A 95 19.71 14.51 12.41
CA ASN A 95 18.44 14.24 13.09
C ASN A 95 18.24 12.74 13.43
N GLY A 96 19.19 11.88 13.08
CA GLY A 96 19.11 10.43 13.32
C GLY A 96 18.03 9.68 12.52
N LEU A 97 17.41 10.32 11.52
CA LEU A 97 16.29 9.74 10.78
C LEU A 97 16.63 9.57 9.29
N ILE A 98 16.55 8.33 8.82
CA ILE A 98 16.60 7.98 7.40
C ILE A 98 15.22 7.45 7.02
N ILE A 99 14.52 8.15 6.13
CA ILE A 99 13.23 7.71 5.60
C ILE A 99 13.49 6.86 4.37
N ILE A 100 13.03 5.61 4.40
CA ILE A 100 12.96 4.79 3.19
C ILE A 100 11.63 5.12 2.48
N PRO A 101 11.67 5.57 1.22
CA PRO A 101 10.46 5.95 0.50
C PRO A 101 9.46 4.80 0.40
N THR A 102 8.17 5.12 0.49
CA THR A 102 7.09 4.19 0.10
C THR A 102 7.02 4.05 -1.41
N LYS A 103 6.31 3.02 -1.89
CA LYS A 103 5.97 2.86 -3.31
C LYS A 103 4.47 3.04 -3.50
N ILE A 104 4.08 3.71 -4.58
CA ILE A 104 2.69 3.73 -5.04
C ILE A 104 2.58 2.63 -6.09
N ILE A 105 1.63 1.73 -5.91
CA ILE A 105 1.37 0.62 -6.82
C ILE A 105 0.08 0.93 -7.57
N GLY A 106 0.23 1.34 -8.83
CA GLY A 106 -0.88 1.52 -9.76
C GLY A 106 -1.09 0.31 -10.67
N LYS A 107 -2.05 0.42 -11.58
CA LYS A 107 -2.42 -0.65 -12.54
C LYS A 107 -1.22 -1.11 -13.39
N ASP A 108 -0.35 -0.18 -13.79
CA ASP A 108 0.82 -0.47 -14.63
C ASP A 108 1.96 -1.12 -13.84
N ASP A 109 1.95 -1.00 -12.51
CA ASP A 109 3.02 -1.49 -11.61
C ASP A 109 2.69 -2.85 -10.99
N VAL A 110 1.40 -3.15 -10.80
CA VAL A 110 0.93 -4.21 -9.89
C VAL A 110 1.41 -5.61 -10.26
N ASP A 111 1.51 -5.93 -11.55
CA ASP A 111 1.99 -7.24 -12.01
C ASP A 111 3.48 -7.42 -11.73
N ALA A 112 4.30 -6.39 -12.00
CA ALA A 112 5.72 -6.41 -11.70
C ALA A 112 5.97 -6.46 -10.19
N TYR A 113 5.19 -5.72 -9.42
CA TYR A 113 5.25 -5.72 -7.95
C TYR A 113 4.90 -7.10 -7.36
N ALA A 114 3.80 -7.72 -7.80
CA ALA A 114 3.39 -9.04 -7.34
C ALA A 114 4.43 -10.13 -7.69
N ALA A 115 5.03 -10.06 -8.88
CA ALA A 115 6.13 -10.94 -9.27
C ALA A 115 7.37 -10.77 -8.36
N ASN A 116 7.70 -9.52 -8.02
CA ASN A 116 8.81 -9.21 -7.12
C ASN A 116 8.56 -9.73 -5.69
N LEU A 117 7.35 -9.53 -5.13
CA LEU A 117 6.96 -10.10 -3.83
C LEU A 117 7.14 -11.61 -3.78
N LYS A 118 6.69 -12.32 -4.83
CA LYS A 118 6.83 -13.77 -4.93
C LYS A 118 8.29 -14.21 -5.00
N ALA A 119 9.14 -13.46 -5.70
CA ALA A 119 10.58 -13.74 -5.77
C ALA A 119 11.27 -13.54 -4.40
N MET A 120 10.84 -12.56 -3.61
CA MET A 120 11.39 -12.28 -2.28
C MET A 120 10.91 -13.24 -1.19
N ALA A 121 9.72 -13.82 -1.32
CA ALA A 121 9.14 -14.70 -0.31
C ALA A 121 9.91 -16.04 -0.09
N GLY A 122 10.91 -16.34 -0.90
CA GLY A 122 11.65 -17.61 -0.83
C GLY A 122 10.82 -18.79 -1.35
N LYS A 123 11.47 -19.96 -1.49
CA LYS A 123 10.79 -21.22 -1.80
C LYS A 123 10.26 -21.88 -0.54
#